data_AF-W7DIT6-F1
#
_entry.id   AF-W7DIT6-F1
#
_cell.length_a   1.000
_cell.length_b   1.000
_cell.length_c   1.000
_cell.angle_alpha   90.00
_cell.angle_beta   90.00
_cell.angle_gamma   90.00
#
_symmetry.space_group_name_H-M   'P 1'
#
loop_
_entity.id
_entity.type
_entity.pdbx_description
1 polymer ?
#
loop_
_entity_poly.entity_id
_entity_poly.type
_entity_poly.pdbx_seq_one_letter_code
_entity_poly.pdbx_strand_id
1 'polypeptide(L)'
;MRKGDKMGLKDRLENELFDFAKENNLTISDIRLMYAGPTMRTRHTLVLAFTNVGMFTFQFKLGEAEMHFLDKSKLHKIEMRKKTLVYELKIQAYTEENKLEEGKYLVSKRVMGRKWHQETVNKLLSLEGRALY
;
A
#
# COMPACT_ATOMS: atom_id res chain seq x y z
N MET A 1 17.41 -26.14 20.76
CA MET A 1 17.69 -25.51 19.44
C MET A 1 16.53 -24.57 19.10
N ARG A 2 16.75 -23.25 19.13
CA ARG A 2 15.72 -22.26 18.77
C ARG A 2 15.56 -22.29 17.25
N LYS A 3 14.36 -22.64 16.76
CA LYS A 3 13.95 -22.34 15.38
C LYS A 3 14.15 -20.85 15.18
N GLY A 4 15.00 -20.43 14.25
CA GLY A 4 15.01 -19.04 13.82
C GLY A 4 13.61 -18.70 13.35
N ASP A 5 12.93 -17.81 14.08
CA ASP A 5 11.61 -17.32 13.68
C ASP A 5 11.74 -16.75 12.27
N LYS A 6 11.13 -17.42 11.30
CA LYS A 6 11.06 -16.91 9.93
C LYS A 6 10.19 -15.66 9.96
N MET A 7 10.83 -14.50 10.09
CA MET A 7 10.18 -13.19 10.02
C MET A 7 9.30 -13.14 8.77
N GLY A 8 8.01 -12.87 8.98
CA GLY A 8 7.00 -12.88 7.93
C GLY A 8 7.18 -11.70 6.98
N LEU A 9 6.53 -11.76 5.81
CA LEU A 9 6.59 -10.65 4.84
C LEU A 9 6.10 -9.33 5.46
N LYS A 10 5.02 -9.36 6.25
CA LYS A 10 4.49 -8.16 6.91
C LYS A 10 5.54 -7.51 7.80
N ASP A 11 6.15 -8.30 8.68
CA ASP A 11 7.14 -7.80 9.64
C ASP A 11 8.36 -7.21 8.91
N ARG A 12 8.81 -7.83 7.82
CA ARG A 12 9.89 -7.27 6.99
C ARG A 12 9.49 -5.92 6.40
N LEU A 13 8.31 -5.82 5.81
CA LEU A 13 7.82 -4.56 5.23
C LEU A 13 7.69 -3.48 6.31
N GLU A 14 7.15 -3.81 7.49
CA GLU A 14 7.01 -2.86 8.60
C GLU A 14 8.37 -2.40 9.12
N ASN A 15 9.36 -3.28 9.21
CA ASN A 15 10.72 -2.89 9.59
C ASN A 15 11.33 -1.91 8.58
N GLU A 16 11.22 -2.18 7.26
CA GLU A 16 11.70 -1.26 6.21
C GLU A 16 11.03 0.13 6.34
N LEU A 17 9.74 0.17 6.66
CA LEU A 17 9.02 1.43 6.90
C LEU A 17 9.55 2.17 8.13
N PHE A 18 9.81 1.46 9.23
CA PHE A 18 10.33 2.06 10.45
C PHE A 18 11.78 2.53 10.31
N ASP A 19 12.61 1.77 9.59
CA ASP A 19 14.00 2.15 9.28
C ASP A 19 14.02 3.42 8.41
N PHE A 20 13.23 3.46 7.33
CA PHE A 20 13.06 4.68 6.53
C PHE A 20 12.57 5.86 7.37
N ALA A 21 11.57 5.63 8.23
CA ALA A 21 11.01 6.70 9.06
C ALA A 21 12.07 7.27 10.02
N LYS A 22 12.88 6.40 10.63
CA LYS A 22 13.97 6.81 11.52
C LYS A 22 15.04 7.63 10.79
N GLU A 23 15.44 7.21 9.60
CA GLU A 23 16.43 7.92 8.77
C GLU A 23 15.94 9.30 8.32
N ASN A 24 14.63 9.46 8.16
CA ASN A 24 14.00 10.69 7.65
C ASN A 24 13.30 11.53 8.73
N ASN A 25 13.51 11.24 10.02
CA ASN A 25 12.85 11.92 11.15
C ASN A 25 11.30 11.93 11.07
N LEU A 26 10.71 10.87 10.54
CA LEU A 26 9.27 10.66 10.47
C LEU A 26 8.81 9.76 11.64
N THR A 27 7.57 9.94 12.07
CA THR A 27 6.95 9.07 13.09
C THR A 27 5.77 8.33 12.49
N ILE A 28 5.91 7.02 12.30
CA ILE A 28 4.83 6.14 11.83
C ILE A 28 4.07 5.60 13.04
N SER A 29 2.76 5.83 13.08
CA SER A 29 1.86 5.37 14.16
C SER A 29 0.76 4.42 13.68
N ASP A 30 0.50 4.34 12.37
CA ASP A 30 -0.46 3.43 11.75
C ASP A 30 0.10 2.93 10.42
N ILE A 31 -0.08 1.65 10.13
CA ILE A 31 0.37 1.01 8.89
C ILE A 31 -0.77 0.13 8.37
N ARG A 32 -1.22 0.44 7.15
CA ARG A 32 -2.24 -0.35 6.44
C ARG A 32 -1.66 -0.87 5.15
N LEU A 33 -1.37 -2.17 5.13
CA LEU A 33 -0.77 -2.84 3.98
C LEU A 33 -1.84 -3.47 3.10
N MET A 34 -1.64 -3.45 1.78
CA MET A 34 -2.41 -4.29 0.87
C MET A 34 -1.64 -4.61 -0.41
N TYR A 35 -1.87 -5.81 -0.96
CA TYR A 35 -1.49 -6.09 -2.34
C TYR A 35 -2.31 -5.28 -3.33
N ALA A 36 -1.64 -4.79 -4.37
CA ALA A 36 -2.24 -4.17 -5.53
C ALA A 36 -1.40 -4.46 -6.78
N GLY A 37 -1.85 -4.00 -7.93
CA GLY A 37 -1.02 -3.98 -9.13
C GLY A 37 -1.79 -3.46 -10.35
N PRO A 38 -1.09 -3.09 -11.43
CA PRO A 38 -1.71 -2.40 -12.56
C PRO A 38 -2.65 -3.31 -13.38
N THR A 39 -2.48 -4.63 -13.29
CA THR A 39 -3.26 -5.59 -14.08
C THR A 39 -3.74 -6.75 -13.24
N MET A 40 -4.67 -7.55 -13.78
CA MET A 40 -5.12 -8.78 -13.14
C MET A 40 -3.96 -9.74 -12.86
N ARG A 41 -3.00 -9.86 -13.78
CA ARG A 41 -1.85 -10.77 -13.66
C ARG A 41 -0.85 -10.29 -12.59
N THR A 42 -0.74 -8.97 -12.42
CA THR A 42 0.28 -8.33 -11.56
C THR A 42 -0.28 -7.78 -10.25
N ARG A 43 -1.54 -8.02 -9.91
CA ARG A 43 -2.21 -7.52 -8.68
C ARG A 43 -1.59 -7.96 -7.33
N HIS A 44 -0.58 -8.82 -7.37
CA HIS A 44 0.14 -9.32 -6.19
C HIS A 44 1.65 -9.00 -6.24
N THR A 45 2.09 -8.21 -7.23
CA THR A 45 3.51 -7.85 -7.41
C THR A 45 3.87 -6.51 -6.75
N LEU A 46 2.86 -5.77 -6.28
CA LEU A 46 3.02 -4.52 -5.55
C LEU A 46 2.34 -4.65 -4.18
N VAL A 47 3.02 -4.23 -3.13
CA VAL A 47 2.39 -3.97 -1.83
C VAL A 47 2.36 -2.47 -1.61
N LEU A 48 1.19 -1.94 -1.28
CA LEU A 48 1.01 -0.56 -0.86
C LEU A 48 0.93 -0.52 0.66
N ALA A 49 1.61 0.44 1.29
CA ALA A 49 1.48 0.75 2.70
C ALA A 49 0.94 2.18 2.85
N PHE A 50 -0.26 2.32 3.42
CA PHE A 50 -0.80 3.62 3.79
C PHE A 50 -0.47 3.89 5.25
N THR A 51 0.12 5.04 5.53
CA THR A 51 0.55 5.45 6.87
C THR A 51 0.03 6.84 7.19
N ASN A 52 0.27 7.31 8.41
CA ASN A 52 -0.03 8.67 8.83
C ASN A 52 0.90 9.72 8.18
N VAL A 53 2.07 9.33 7.65
CA VAL A 53 3.07 10.23 7.04
C VAL A 53 3.06 10.21 5.51
N GLY A 54 2.45 9.19 4.91
CA GLY A 54 2.36 9.08 3.46
C GLY A 54 2.04 7.67 2.99
N MET A 55 2.28 7.41 1.72
CA MET A 55 2.13 6.11 1.10
C MET A 55 3.48 5.57 0.68
N PHE A 56 3.71 4.29 0.97
CA PHE A 56 4.85 3.55 0.47
C PHE A 56 4.40 2.50 -0.52
N THR A 57 5.27 2.19 -1.47
CA THR A 57 5.06 1.11 -2.43
C THR A 57 6.27 0.19 -2.42
N PHE A 58 6.02 -1.11 -2.42
CA PHE A 58 7.02 -2.17 -2.47
C PHE A 58 6.81 -2.99 -3.72
N GLN A 59 7.68 -2.81 -4.71
CA GLN A 59 7.63 -3.52 -5.98
C GLN A 59 8.65 -4.66 -5.98
N PHE A 60 8.18 -5.89 -6.18
CA PHE A 60 9.06 -7.06 -6.23
C PHE A 60 9.43 -7.38 -7.68
N LYS A 61 10.70 -7.20 -8.07
CA LYS A 61 11.23 -7.50 -9.41
C LYS A 61 12.47 -8.40 -9.29
N LEU A 62 12.47 -9.56 -9.97
CA LEU A 62 13.67 -10.36 -10.28
C LEU A 62 14.75 -10.51 -9.18
N GLY A 63 14.35 -10.61 -7.91
CA GLY A 63 15.27 -10.80 -6.77
C GLY A 63 15.50 -9.56 -5.91
N GLU A 64 15.02 -8.39 -6.33
CA GLU A 64 15.12 -7.13 -5.59
C GLU A 64 13.72 -6.58 -5.25
N ALA A 65 13.61 -5.94 -4.09
CA ALA A 65 12.42 -5.21 -3.67
C ALA A 65 12.73 -3.71 -3.72
N GLU A 66 12.01 -2.99 -4.58
CA GLU A 66 12.15 -1.55 -4.74
C GLU A 66 11.09 -0.85 -3.87
N MET A 67 11.53 0.06 -2.99
CA MET A 67 10.64 0.85 -2.15
C MET A 67 10.59 2.29 -2.64
N HIS A 68 9.39 2.82 -2.81
CA HIS A 68 9.16 4.25 -3.07
C HIS A 68 8.27 4.86 -2.00
N PHE A 69 8.55 6.11 -1.65
CA PHE A 69 7.77 6.91 -0.70
C PHE A 69 7.10 8.08 -1.41
N LEU A 70 5.81 8.29 -1.12
CA LEU A 70 5.03 9.44 -1.49
C LEU A 70 4.51 10.13 -0.22
N ASP A 71 4.96 11.36 0.00
CA ASP A 71 4.58 12.17 1.16
C ASP A 71 3.05 12.40 1.21
N LYS A 72 2.49 12.40 2.42
CA LYS A 72 1.06 12.64 2.63
C LYS A 72 0.59 13.99 2.09
N SER A 73 1.41 15.03 2.14
CA SER A 73 1.07 16.35 1.57
C SER A 73 0.85 16.31 0.06
N LYS A 74 1.45 15.35 -0.65
CA LYS A 74 1.24 15.12 -2.08
C LYS A 74 0.02 14.25 -2.35
N LEU A 75 -0.44 13.44 -1.40
CA LEU A 75 -1.63 12.59 -1.58
C LEU A 75 -2.90 13.44 -1.55
N HIS A 76 -3.64 13.43 -2.66
CA HIS A 76 -4.91 14.15 -2.77
C HIS A 76 -6.09 13.27 -2.39
N LYS A 77 -6.17 12.06 -2.95
CA LYS A 77 -7.35 11.21 -2.77
C LYS A 77 -7.02 9.74 -3.00
N ILE A 78 -7.62 8.89 -2.19
CA ILE A 78 -7.59 7.43 -2.37
C ILE A 78 -9.01 6.91 -2.32
N GLU A 79 -9.41 6.20 -3.37
CA GLU A 79 -10.77 5.68 -3.53
C GLU A 79 -10.71 4.23 -4.02
N MET A 80 -11.51 3.36 -3.40
CA MET A 80 -11.67 1.99 -3.87
C MET A 80 -13.12 1.73 -4.29
N ARG A 81 -13.28 1.08 -5.45
CA ARG A 81 -14.56 0.73 -6.05
C ARG A 81 -14.68 -0.78 -6.24
N LYS A 82 -15.89 -1.29 -6.03
CA LYS A 82 -16.23 -2.69 -6.29
C LYS A 82 -16.38 -2.95 -7.79
N LYS A 83 -15.64 -3.93 -8.31
CA LYS A 83 -15.91 -4.58 -9.60
C LYS A 83 -16.31 -6.03 -9.39
N THR A 84 -16.73 -6.73 -10.44
CA THR A 84 -17.18 -8.13 -10.34
C THR A 84 -16.07 -9.04 -9.79
N LEU A 85 -14.87 -9.01 -10.39
CA LEU A 85 -13.78 -9.95 -10.08
C LEU A 85 -12.73 -9.41 -9.10
N VAL A 86 -12.56 -8.09 -9.05
CA VAL A 86 -11.54 -7.39 -8.25
C VAL A 86 -12.13 -6.12 -7.66
N TYR A 87 -11.35 -5.43 -6.84
CA TYR A 87 -11.58 -4.02 -6.55
C TYR A 87 -10.68 -3.17 -7.44
N GLU A 88 -11.17 -2.00 -7.85
CA GLU A 88 -10.36 -0.98 -8.49
C GLU A 88 -9.97 0.06 -7.43
N LEU A 89 -8.68 0.30 -7.29
CA LEU A 89 -8.11 1.35 -6.45
C LEU A 89 -7.65 2.50 -7.33
N LYS A 90 -8.07 3.71 -6.99
CA LYS A 90 -7.57 4.95 -7.57
C LYS A 90 -6.82 5.73 -6.51
N ILE A 91 -5.62 6.20 -6.85
CA ILE A 91 -4.81 7.07 -6.02
C ILE A 91 -4.52 8.32 -6.83
N GLN A 92 -4.84 9.48 -6.28
CA GLN A 92 -4.58 10.78 -6.89
C GLN A 92 -3.56 11.52 -6.04
N ALA A 93 -2.57 12.14 -6.69
CA ALA A 93 -1.50 12.87 -6.03
C ALA A 93 -1.07 14.08 -6.84
N TYR A 94 -0.54 15.09 -6.15
CA TYR A 94 0.04 16.28 -6.77
C TYR A 94 1.51 16.05 -7.13
N THR A 95 1.87 16.47 -8.34
CA THR A 95 3.27 16.58 -8.78
C THR A 95 3.94 17.82 -8.18
N GLU A 96 5.23 17.97 -8.42
CA GLU A 96 5.99 19.16 -8.01
C GLU A 96 5.49 20.45 -8.70
N GLU A 97 4.88 20.33 -9.88
CA GLU A 97 4.25 21.43 -10.60
C GLU A 97 2.79 21.68 -10.17
N ASN A 98 2.34 21.10 -9.04
CA ASN A 98 0.96 21.13 -8.56
C ASN A 98 -0.08 20.60 -9.56
N LYS A 99 0.33 19.72 -10.48
CA LYS A 99 -0.60 19.02 -11.37
C LYS A 99 -1.12 17.77 -10.68
N LEU A 100 -2.41 17.48 -10.85
CA LEU A 100 -3.02 16.28 -10.30
C LEU A 100 -2.78 15.10 -11.25
N GLU A 101 -2.14 14.04 -10.75
CA GLU A 101 -1.95 12.77 -11.43
C GLU A 101 -2.77 11.65 -10.77
N GLU A 102 -3.11 10.61 -11.54
CA GLU A 102 -3.90 9.48 -11.09
C GLU A 102 -3.24 8.14 -11.43
N GLY A 103 -3.02 7.32 -10.40
CA GLY A 103 -2.66 5.91 -10.52
C GLY A 103 -3.88 5.00 -10.34
N LYS A 104 -4.07 4.03 -11.25
CA LYS A 104 -5.10 3.00 -11.18
C LYS A 104 -4.50 1.63 -10.92
N TYR A 105 -5.05 0.92 -9.94
CA TYR A 105 -4.60 -0.41 -9.55
C TYR A 105 -5.80 -1.35 -9.38
N LEU A 106 -5.53 -2.64 -9.54
CA LEU A 106 -6.45 -3.72 -9.25
C LEU A 106 -6.01 -4.41 -7.96
N VAL A 107 -7.00 -4.69 -7.11
CA VAL A 107 -6.83 -5.27 -5.79
C VAL A 107 -7.67 -6.55 -5.75
N SER A 108 -7.05 -7.67 -5.36
CA SER A 108 -7.77 -8.94 -5.31
C SER A 108 -8.82 -8.94 -4.20
N LYS A 109 -10.01 -9.48 -4.48
CA LYS A 109 -11.01 -9.73 -3.44
C LYS A 109 -10.61 -10.83 -2.46
N ARG A 110 -9.75 -11.74 -2.90
CA ARG A 110 -9.33 -12.92 -2.14
C ARG A 110 -7.82 -13.02 -2.20
N VAL A 111 -7.17 -12.55 -1.13
CA VAL A 111 -5.80 -12.94 -0.80
C VAL A 111 -5.93 -13.86 0.43
N MET A 112 -5.78 -15.16 0.21
CA MET A 112 -5.89 -16.15 1.28
C MET A 112 -4.72 -16.00 2.26
N GLY A 113 -5.00 -16.08 3.56
CA GLY A 113 -3.97 -16.10 4.61
C GLY A 113 -3.30 -14.76 4.95
N ARG A 114 -3.78 -13.62 4.43
CA ARG A 114 -3.20 -12.29 4.69
C ARG A 114 -4.24 -11.36 5.34
N LYS A 115 -4.40 -11.48 6.67
CA LYS A 115 -5.36 -10.69 7.45
C LYS A 115 -5.19 -9.17 7.25
N TRP A 116 -3.95 -8.69 7.30
CA TRP A 116 -3.59 -7.29 7.06
C TRP A 116 -4.11 -6.72 5.73
N HIS A 117 -4.10 -7.53 4.66
CA HIS A 117 -4.63 -7.12 3.37
C HIS A 117 -6.15 -6.95 3.43
N GLN A 118 -6.84 -7.93 4.01
CA GLN A 118 -8.29 -7.91 4.14
C GLN A 118 -8.77 -6.75 5.02
N GLU A 119 -8.05 -6.47 6.12
CA GLU A 119 -8.33 -5.34 7.01
C GLU A 119 -8.23 -3.99 6.28
N THR A 120 -7.13 -3.77 5.54
CA THR A 120 -6.95 -2.55 4.73
C THR A 120 -8.02 -2.41 3.65
N VAL A 121 -8.34 -3.52 2.96
CA VAL A 121 -9.38 -3.53 1.93
C VAL A 121 -10.74 -3.19 2.54
N ASN A 122 -11.12 -3.82 3.65
CA ASN A 122 -12.39 -3.55 4.33
C ASN A 122 -12.47 -2.11 4.82
N LYS A 123 -11.36 -1.56 5.34
CA LYS A 123 -11.30 -0.15 5.75
C LYS A 123 -11.56 0.77 4.57
N LEU A 124 -10.86 0.59 3.46
CA LEU A 124 -11.05 1.42 2.26
C LEU A 124 -12.44 1.23 1.62
N LEU A 125 -13.02 0.03 1.65
CA LEU A 125 -14.40 -0.19 1.19
C LEU A 125 -15.43 0.42 2.14
N SER A 126 -15.15 0.53 3.45
CA SER A 126 -16.02 1.26 4.37
C SER A 126 -16.05 2.77 4.09
N LEU A 127 -15.06 3.26 3.33
CA LEU A 127 -14.97 4.60 2.82
C LEU A 127 -15.51 4.70 1.38
N GLU A 128 -16.22 3.70 0.85
CA GLU A 128 -16.76 3.75 -0.51
C GLU A 128 -17.61 5.03 -0.72
N GLY A 129 -17.21 5.85 -1.69
CA GLY A 129 -17.78 7.19 -1.93
C GLY A 129 -17.14 8.34 -1.13
N ARG A 130 -16.14 8.06 -0.29
CA ARG A 130 -15.38 9.02 0.52
C ARG A 130 -13.87 8.83 0.32
N ALA A 131 -13.12 9.92 0.39
CA ALA A 131 -11.67 9.88 0.27
C ALA A 131 -11.02 9.54 1.63
N LEU A 132 -9.88 8.84 1.61
CA LEU A 132 -9.05 8.64 2.80
C LEU A 132 -8.25 9.89 3.20
N TYR A 133 -8.12 10.85 2.27
CA TYR A 133 -7.39 12.11 2.41
C TYR A 133 -8.23 13.25 1.83
#